data_AF-A0A2M7I6D6-F1
#
_entry.id   AF-A0A2M7I6D6-F1
#
_cell.length_a   1.000
_cell.length_b   1.000
_cell.length_c   1.000
_cell.angle_alpha   90.00
_cell.angle_beta   90.00
_cell.angle_gamma   90.00
#
_symmetry.space_group_name_H-M   'P 1'
#
loop_
_entity.id
_entity.type
_entity.pdbx_description
1 polymer ?
#
loop_
_entity_poly.entity_id
_entity_poly.type
_entity_poly.pdbx_seq_one_letter_code
_entity_poly.pdbx_strand_id
1 'polypeptide(L)'
;SALPPFNGFVSEWLTFQTALQVPALDNGVLRMIMPIAAALLALTGALAAACFVKAFGIAFLGKPRTRHVAHAREVPMGMLLGMGWLAALCLVLGVLPTLTIEAMAPITRLLAHTSLPAATAQGWLWLTPVSPQGASYSAPFVLLALVVVYGLGYLFLRRGAAPARRCYPWDCGFGSLTHRMEYTSTSFTQPIRRVFGAVWKVDEAVETTTAGAGPIPRVTGIRHHLHVQDWSWLKVYQPIGRLILDAARRIGFIQTGSIHTYLKYSFGTLVFLLWIVSL
;
A
#
# COMPACT_ATOMS: atom_id res chain seq x y z
N SER A 1 -0.62 -5.22 -6.34
CA SER A 1 -0.75 -5.83 -5.01
C SER A 1 -1.57 -7.11 -5.05
N ALA A 2 -2.69 -7.11 -5.80
CA ALA A 2 -3.50 -8.27 -6.11
C ALA A 2 -3.11 -8.91 -7.46
N LEU A 3 -2.04 -9.70 -7.50
CA LEU A 3 -1.72 -10.50 -8.69
C LEU A 3 -2.25 -11.93 -8.47
N PRO A 4 -3.00 -12.51 -9.42
CA PRO A 4 -3.20 -13.97 -9.44
C PRO A 4 -1.82 -14.63 -9.49
N PRO A 5 -1.48 -15.63 -8.65
CA PRO A 5 -2.31 -16.47 -7.76
C PRO A 5 -2.21 -16.15 -6.25
N PHE A 6 -1.83 -14.93 -5.85
CA PHE A 6 -1.57 -14.61 -4.44
C PHE A 6 -2.85 -14.28 -3.65
N ASN A 7 -2.80 -14.46 -2.33
CA ASN A 7 -3.91 -14.19 -1.41
C ASN A 7 -4.50 -12.78 -1.52
N GLY A 8 -3.67 -11.76 -1.75
CA GLY A 8 -4.12 -10.38 -1.95
C GLY A 8 -5.11 -10.25 -3.11
N PHE A 9 -4.95 -11.04 -4.18
CA PHE A 9 -5.90 -11.05 -5.30
C PHE A 9 -7.25 -11.62 -4.88
N VAL A 10 -7.25 -12.74 -4.16
CA VAL A 10 -8.48 -13.39 -3.68
C VAL A 10 -9.28 -12.45 -2.78
N SER A 11 -8.62 -11.80 -1.81
CA SER A 11 -9.28 -10.88 -0.88
C SER A 11 -9.88 -9.66 -1.58
N GLU A 12 -9.15 -9.05 -2.51
CA GLU A 12 -9.63 -7.90 -3.27
C GLU A 12 -10.76 -8.30 -4.23
N TRP A 13 -10.63 -9.46 -4.89
CA TRP A 13 -11.68 -10.02 -5.74
C TRP A 13 -12.98 -10.28 -4.97
N LEU A 14 -12.91 -10.92 -3.80
CA LEU A 14 -14.09 -11.14 -2.95
C LEU A 14 -14.74 -9.82 -2.54
N THR A 15 -13.94 -8.80 -2.24
CA THR A 15 -14.45 -7.45 -1.92
C THR A 15 -15.16 -6.81 -3.12
N PHE A 16 -14.65 -6.99 -4.33
CA PHE A 16 -15.36 -6.58 -5.54
C PHE A 16 -16.65 -7.36 -5.75
N GLN A 17 -16.64 -8.67 -5.53
CA GLN A 17 -17.84 -9.50 -5.64
C GLN A 17 -18.93 -9.04 -4.68
N THR A 18 -18.59 -8.74 -3.42
CA THR A 18 -19.54 -8.17 -2.47
C THR A 18 -20.04 -6.80 -2.94
N ALA A 19 -19.17 -5.97 -3.51
CA ALA A 19 -19.57 -4.66 -4.03
C ALA A 19 -20.48 -4.74 -5.25
N LEU A 20 -20.35 -5.78 -6.08
CA LEU A 20 -21.19 -6.03 -7.25
C LEU A 20 -22.55 -6.65 -6.91
N GLN A 21 -22.75 -7.16 -5.69
CA GLN A 21 -24.06 -7.63 -5.19
C GLN A 21 -25.04 -6.50 -4.85
N VAL A 22 -24.90 -5.33 -5.49
CA VAL A 22 -25.79 -4.16 -5.33
C VAL A 22 -27.29 -4.50 -5.42
N PRO A 23 -27.74 -5.39 -6.34
CA PRO A 23 -29.17 -5.71 -6.45
C PRO A 23 -29.77 -6.37 -5.20
N ALA A 24 -28.94 -7.00 -4.35
CA ALA A 24 -29.38 -7.65 -3.12
C ALA A 24 -29.64 -6.67 -1.96
N LEU A 25 -29.33 -5.37 -2.13
CA LEU A 25 -29.53 -4.36 -1.09
C LEU A 25 -30.93 -3.77 -1.18
N ASP A 26 -31.68 -3.69 -0.08
CA ASP A 26 -33.00 -3.06 -0.06
C ASP A 26 -32.94 -1.52 -0.03
N ASN A 27 -31.83 -0.95 0.44
CA ASN A 27 -31.64 0.48 0.61
C ASN A 27 -31.11 1.15 -0.68
N GLY A 28 -31.91 2.05 -1.26
CA GLY A 28 -31.54 2.80 -2.47
C GLY A 28 -30.29 3.68 -2.33
N VAL A 29 -30.01 4.22 -1.14
CA VAL A 29 -28.80 5.03 -0.88
C VAL A 29 -27.54 4.15 -0.97
N LEU A 30 -27.57 2.97 -0.36
CA LEU A 30 -26.45 2.02 -0.43
C LEU A 30 -26.21 1.59 -1.89
N ARG A 31 -27.27 1.38 -2.67
CA ARG A 31 -27.14 1.02 -4.09
C ARG A 31 -26.36 2.06 -4.91
N MET A 32 -26.48 3.35 -4.57
CA MET A 32 -25.73 4.41 -5.25
C MET A 32 -24.27 4.52 -4.78
N ILE A 33 -24.00 4.26 -3.49
CA ILE A 33 -22.65 4.41 -2.90
C ILE A 33 -21.73 3.24 -3.30
N MET A 34 -22.25 2.01 -3.39
CA MET A 34 -21.43 0.81 -3.61
C MET A 34 -20.57 0.85 -4.88
N PRO A 35 -21.06 1.30 -6.06
CA PRO A 35 -20.23 1.45 -7.25
C PRO A 35 -19.08 2.45 -7.06
N ILE A 36 -19.32 3.54 -6.31
CA ILE A 36 -18.28 4.54 -6.00
C ILE A 36 -17.22 3.91 -5.09
N ALA A 37 -17.64 3.16 -4.08
CA ALA A 37 -16.71 2.43 -3.21
C ALA A 37 -15.87 1.41 -3.99
N ALA A 38 -16.48 0.67 -4.92
CA ALA A 38 -15.77 -0.25 -5.81
C ALA A 38 -14.78 0.49 -6.71
N ALA A 39 -15.16 1.62 -7.30
CA ALA A 39 -14.27 2.42 -8.14
C ALA A 39 -13.07 2.97 -7.34
N LEU A 40 -13.30 3.44 -6.12
CA LEU A 40 -12.24 3.88 -5.21
C LEU A 40 -11.31 2.71 -4.84
N LEU A 41 -11.87 1.52 -4.55
CA LEU A 41 -11.07 0.33 -4.30
C LEU A 41 -10.18 -0.01 -5.50
N ALA A 42 -10.74 -0.02 -6.72
CA ALA A 42 -9.97 -0.24 -7.95
C ALA A 42 -8.85 0.79 -8.16
N LEU A 43 -9.14 2.07 -7.88
CA LEU A 43 -8.15 3.13 -7.93
C LEU A 43 -7.02 2.90 -6.91
N THR A 44 -7.36 2.50 -5.68
CA THR A 44 -6.33 2.17 -4.67
C THR A 44 -5.48 0.98 -5.07
N GLY A 45 -6.07 -0.06 -5.67
CA GLY A 45 -5.36 -1.21 -6.20
C GLY A 45 -4.36 -0.82 -7.31
N ALA A 46 -4.78 0.05 -8.24
CA ALA A 46 -3.94 0.57 -9.29
C ALA A 46 -2.77 1.42 -8.76
N LEU A 47 -3.03 2.33 -7.82
CA LEU A 47 -1.99 3.15 -7.17
C LEU A 47 -1.01 2.29 -6.37
N ALA A 48 -1.50 1.26 -5.69
CA ALA A 48 -0.65 0.32 -4.97
C ALA A 48 0.24 -0.49 -5.93
N ALA A 49 -0.29 -0.94 -7.07
CA ALA A 49 0.52 -1.58 -8.12
C ALA A 49 1.62 -0.64 -8.65
N ALA A 50 1.29 0.61 -8.98
CA ALA A 50 2.26 1.61 -9.40
C ALA A 50 3.34 1.87 -8.32
N CYS A 51 2.95 1.88 -7.05
CA CYS A 51 3.87 2.01 -5.92
C CYS A 51 4.85 0.84 -5.83
N PHE A 52 4.38 -0.41 -5.96
CA PHE A 52 5.26 -1.58 -5.93
C PHE A 52 6.18 -1.66 -7.15
N VAL A 53 5.69 -1.30 -8.35
CA VAL A 53 6.54 -1.19 -9.55
C VAL A 53 7.64 -0.15 -9.33
N LYS A 54 7.32 1.01 -8.74
CA LYS A 54 8.31 2.02 -8.37
C LYS A 54 9.30 1.49 -7.33
N ALA A 55 8.82 0.88 -6.26
CA ALA A 55 9.66 0.40 -5.17
C ALA A 55 10.66 -0.64 -5.69
N PHE A 56 10.18 -1.62 -6.45
CA PHE A 56 11.03 -2.65 -7.02
C PHE A 56 12.00 -2.08 -8.09
N GLY A 57 11.48 -1.28 -9.02
CA GLY A 57 12.29 -0.71 -10.11
C GLY A 57 13.39 0.23 -9.61
N ILE A 58 13.09 1.08 -8.63
CA ILE A 58 14.08 2.04 -8.10
C ILE A 58 15.09 1.38 -7.16
N ALA A 59 14.69 0.36 -6.38
CA ALA A 59 15.56 -0.30 -5.42
C ALA A 59 16.45 -1.39 -6.03
N PHE A 60 15.92 -2.21 -6.95
CA PHE A 60 16.60 -3.43 -7.42
C PHE A 60 17.06 -3.36 -8.89
N LEU A 61 16.48 -2.50 -9.73
CA LEU A 61 16.83 -2.42 -11.16
C LEU A 61 17.74 -1.23 -11.51
N GLY A 62 18.01 -0.34 -10.55
CA GLY A 62 18.87 0.84 -10.76
C GLY A 62 20.34 0.62 -10.38
N LYS A 63 21.21 1.56 -10.77
CA LYS A 63 22.61 1.58 -10.33
C LYS A 63 22.75 2.07 -8.88
N PRO A 64 23.76 1.59 -8.13
CA PRO A 64 24.01 2.06 -6.78
C PRO A 64 24.39 3.56 -6.80
N ARG A 65 23.65 4.37 -6.05
CA ARG A 65 23.87 5.83 -5.96
C ARG A 65 24.86 6.24 -4.87
N THR A 66 25.13 5.37 -3.90
CA THR A 66 26.07 5.61 -2.81
C THR A 66 27.06 4.47 -2.68
N ARG A 67 28.23 4.76 -2.10
CA ARG A 67 29.27 3.75 -1.86
C ARG A 67 28.77 2.62 -0.95
N HIS A 68 27.91 2.94 0.02
CA HIS A 68 27.34 1.95 0.93
C HIS A 68 26.48 0.91 0.18
N VAL A 69 25.57 1.37 -0.70
CA VAL A 69 24.71 0.47 -1.49
C VAL A 69 25.55 -0.36 -2.47
N ALA A 70 26.62 0.19 -3.03
CA ALA A 70 27.52 -0.54 -3.93
C ALA A 70 28.25 -1.73 -3.26
N HIS A 71 28.37 -1.71 -1.92
CA HIS A 71 29.00 -2.79 -1.14
C HIS A 71 27.97 -3.57 -0.31
N ALA A 72 26.67 -3.38 -0.55
CA ALA A 72 25.64 -4.14 0.12
C ALA A 72 25.80 -5.63 -0.19
N ARG A 73 25.62 -6.47 0.83
CA ARG A 73 25.70 -7.92 0.73
C ARG A 73 24.33 -8.53 1.04
N GLU A 74 24.13 -9.74 0.53
CA GLU A 74 22.92 -10.51 0.78
C GLU A 74 22.72 -10.77 2.28
N VAL A 75 21.46 -10.82 2.70
CA VAL A 75 21.10 -11.10 4.09
C VAL A 75 21.38 -12.57 4.46
N PRO A 76 21.61 -12.89 5.74
CA PRO A 76 21.85 -14.28 6.17
C PRO A 76 20.65 -15.19 5.87
N MET A 77 20.93 -16.50 5.69
CA MET A 77 19.92 -17.50 5.33
C MET A 77 18.70 -17.53 6.25
N GLY A 78 18.87 -17.31 7.56
CA GLY A 78 17.73 -17.26 8.49
C GLY A 78 16.70 -16.18 8.16
N MET A 79 17.16 -15.00 7.71
CA MET A 79 16.26 -13.93 7.27
C MET A 79 15.55 -14.30 5.96
N LEU A 80 16.29 -14.91 5.01
CA LEU A 80 15.72 -15.36 3.74
C LEU A 80 14.68 -16.47 3.93
N LEU A 81 14.92 -17.40 4.85
CA LEU A 81 13.94 -18.43 5.20
C LEU A 81 12.68 -17.83 5.81
N GLY A 82 12.81 -16.84 6.69
CA GLY A 82 11.67 -16.11 7.24
C GLY A 82 10.84 -15.40 6.16
N MET A 83 11.50 -14.67 5.25
CA MET A 83 10.84 -14.01 4.13
C MET A 83 10.22 -15.01 3.15
N GLY A 84 10.94 -16.08 2.83
CA GLY A 84 10.51 -17.14 1.93
C GLY A 84 9.30 -17.91 2.47
N TRP A 85 9.28 -18.17 3.78
CA TRP A 85 8.14 -18.79 4.46
C TRP A 85 6.88 -17.92 4.35
N LEU A 86 6.98 -16.62 4.64
CA LEU A 86 5.86 -15.69 4.50
C LEU A 86 5.38 -15.58 3.04
N ALA A 87 6.31 -15.54 2.08
CA ALA A 87 5.98 -15.52 0.66
C ALA A 87 5.25 -16.80 0.22
N ALA A 88 5.71 -17.97 0.70
CA ALA A 88 5.06 -19.25 0.44
C ALA A 88 3.64 -19.29 1.03
N LEU A 89 3.43 -18.79 2.25
CA LEU A 89 2.09 -18.68 2.85
C LEU A 89 1.17 -17.79 2.02
N CYS A 90 1.63 -16.62 1.55
CA CYS A 90 0.83 -15.76 0.68
C CYS A 90 0.41 -16.46 -0.64
N LEU A 91 1.29 -17.31 -1.18
CA LEU A 91 1.00 -18.11 -2.37
C LEU A 91 0.00 -19.23 -2.05
N VAL A 92 0.23 -20.01 -0.99
CA VAL A 92 -0.64 -21.12 -0.59
C VAL A 92 -2.06 -20.63 -0.30
N LEU A 93 -2.19 -19.55 0.48
CA LEU A 93 -3.49 -18.95 0.80
C LEU A 93 -4.20 -18.37 -0.43
N GLY A 94 -3.46 -18.00 -1.47
CA GLY A 94 -4.02 -17.51 -2.73
C GLY A 94 -4.44 -18.63 -3.69
N VAL A 95 -3.64 -19.70 -3.77
CA VAL A 95 -3.92 -20.89 -4.59
C VAL A 95 -5.04 -21.73 -3.99
N LEU A 96 -5.11 -21.82 -2.66
CA LEU A 96 -6.11 -22.60 -1.92
C LEU A 96 -6.99 -21.69 -1.04
N PRO A 97 -7.78 -20.78 -1.65
CA PRO A 97 -8.55 -19.81 -0.88
C PRO A 97 -9.70 -20.45 -0.09
N THR A 98 -10.24 -21.56 -0.60
CA THR A 98 -11.34 -22.32 0.00
C THR A 98 -11.02 -22.82 1.41
N LEU A 99 -9.80 -23.33 1.64
CA LEU A 99 -9.33 -23.75 2.97
C LEU A 99 -9.39 -22.61 3.98
N THR A 100 -9.01 -21.40 3.55
CA THR A 100 -9.02 -20.21 4.42
C THR A 100 -10.44 -19.77 4.72
N ILE A 101 -11.32 -19.78 3.71
CA ILE A 101 -12.73 -19.40 3.87
C ILE A 101 -13.47 -20.38 4.78
N GLU A 102 -13.23 -21.69 4.63
CA GLU A 102 -13.80 -22.71 5.50
C GLU A 102 -13.29 -22.59 6.94
N ALA A 103 -12.00 -22.31 7.14
CA ALA A 103 -11.45 -22.03 8.46
C ALA A 103 -12.10 -20.80 9.13
N MET A 104 -12.54 -19.82 8.34
CA MET A 104 -13.25 -18.62 8.81
C MET A 104 -14.77 -18.82 8.98
N ALA A 105 -15.34 -19.93 8.50
CA ALA A 105 -16.78 -20.19 8.55
C ALA A 105 -17.40 -20.12 9.96
N PRO A 106 -16.73 -20.56 11.06
CA PRO A 106 -17.28 -20.39 12.41
C PRO A 106 -17.50 -18.92 12.78
N ILE A 107 -16.61 -18.03 12.32
CA ILE A 107 -16.69 -16.58 12.60
C ILE A 107 -17.89 -15.98 11.87
N THR A 108 -18.09 -16.32 10.60
CA THR A 108 -19.24 -15.81 9.83
C THR A 108 -20.56 -16.36 10.35
N ARG A 109 -20.60 -17.62 10.79
CA ARG A 109 -21.80 -18.21 11.42
C ARG A 109 -22.15 -17.51 12.73
N LEU A 110 -21.15 -17.12 13.51
CA LEU A 110 -21.37 -16.40 14.77
C LEU A 110 -21.84 -14.97 14.54
N LEU A 111 -21.23 -14.24 13.60
CA LEU A 111 -21.50 -12.82 13.39
C LEU A 111 -22.69 -12.53 12.47
N ALA A 112 -22.87 -13.34 11.43
CA ALA A 112 -23.83 -13.08 10.37
C ALA A 112 -24.91 -14.17 10.27
N HIS A 113 -24.92 -15.15 11.18
CA HIS A 113 -25.83 -16.32 11.19
C HIS A 113 -25.93 -17.06 9.86
N THR A 114 -24.92 -16.89 9.02
CA THR A 114 -24.85 -17.41 7.66
C THR A 114 -23.48 -18.08 7.49
N SER A 115 -23.47 -19.14 6.69
CA SER A 115 -22.22 -19.65 6.13
C SER A 115 -22.19 -19.29 4.65
N LEU A 116 -21.02 -19.44 4.03
CA LEU A 116 -20.85 -19.34 2.58
C LEU A 116 -20.84 -20.76 1.97
N PRO A 117 -21.93 -21.55 2.02
CA PRO A 117 -21.94 -22.92 1.48
C PRO A 117 -21.73 -22.94 -0.04
N ALA A 118 -22.01 -21.82 -0.72
CA ALA A 118 -21.77 -21.66 -2.15
C ALA A 118 -20.28 -21.60 -2.50
N ALA A 119 -19.39 -21.19 -1.59
CA ALA A 119 -17.97 -20.96 -1.91
C ALA A 119 -17.21 -22.23 -2.32
N THR A 120 -17.72 -23.42 -1.98
CA THR A 120 -17.16 -24.73 -2.34
C THR A 120 -18.16 -25.63 -3.08
N ALA A 121 -19.25 -25.07 -3.60
CA ALA A 121 -20.32 -25.83 -4.25
C ALA A 121 -19.86 -26.64 -5.49
N GLN A 122 -18.74 -26.28 -6.12
CA GLN A 122 -18.10 -27.02 -7.21
C GLN A 122 -16.78 -27.70 -6.81
N GLY A 123 -16.57 -27.87 -5.50
CA GLY A 123 -15.39 -28.48 -4.91
C GLY A 123 -14.34 -27.46 -4.43
N TRP A 124 -13.39 -27.96 -3.64
CA TRP A 124 -12.34 -27.17 -2.97
C TRP A 124 -11.41 -26.38 -3.92
N LEU A 125 -11.38 -26.70 -5.21
CA LEU A 125 -10.56 -26.04 -6.23
C LEU A 125 -11.23 -24.80 -6.84
N TRP A 126 -12.53 -24.64 -6.64
CA TRP A 126 -13.33 -23.59 -7.25
C TRP A 126 -13.87 -22.67 -6.17
N LEU A 127 -13.61 -21.37 -6.33
CA LEU A 127 -14.22 -20.32 -5.54
C LEU A 127 -15.46 -19.82 -6.28
N THR A 128 -16.63 -20.04 -5.70
CA THR A 128 -17.94 -19.73 -6.28
C THR A 128 -18.73 -18.82 -5.34
N PRO A 129 -18.44 -17.51 -5.33
CA PRO A 129 -18.93 -16.62 -4.28
C PRO A 129 -20.43 -16.31 -4.37
N VAL A 130 -21.03 -16.35 -5.57
CA VAL A 130 -22.41 -15.88 -5.82
C VAL A 130 -23.22 -16.89 -6.62
N SER A 131 -22.71 -17.31 -7.78
CA SER A 131 -23.36 -18.35 -8.58
C SER A 131 -22.33 -19.14 -9.40
N PRO A 132 -22.59 -20.44 -9.65
CA PRO A 132 -21.80 -21.27 -10.55
C PRO A 132 -21.60 -20.71 -11.96
N GLN A 133 -22.61 -20.02 -12.48
CA GLN A 133 -22.64 -19.53 -13.85
C GLN A 133 -22.02 -18.13 -14.04
N GLY A 134 -21.88 -17.33 -12.98
CA GLY A 134 -21.54 -15.91 -13.10
C GLY A 134 -20.09 -15.54 -12.74
N ALA A 135 -19.53 -16.11 -11.68
CA ALA A 135 -18.27 -15.62 -11.11
C ALA A 135 -17.42 -16.73 -10.47
N SER A 136 -17.31 -17.87 -11.15
CA SER A 136 -16.47 -18.99 -10.71
C SER A 136 -14.99 -18.69 -11.01
N TYR A 137 -14.14 -18.72 -9.99
CA TYR A 137 -12.69 -18.53 -10.11
C TYR A 137 -11.94 -19.71 -9.52
N SER A 138 -10.95 -20.24 -10.24
CA SER A 138 -10.10 -21.33 -9.74
C SER A 138 -8.63 -20.93 -9.79
N ALA A 139 -8.12 -20.48 -8.64
CA ALA A 139 -6.74 -20.02 -8.49
C ALA A 139 -5.68 -21.03 -8.96
N PRO A 140 -5.82 -22.36 -8.71
CA PRO A 140 -4.87 -23.35 -9.20
C PRO A 140 -4.82 -23.45 -10.73
N PHE A 141 -5.98 -23.38 -11.40
CA PHE A 141 -6.02 -23.40 -12.87
C PHE A 141 -5.48 -22.10 -13.46
N VAL A 142 -5.72 -20.95 -12.82
CA VAL A 142 -5.11 -19.69 -13.25
C VAL A 142 -3.59 -19.73 -13.10
N LEU A 143 -3.07 -20.29 -12.00
CA LEU A 143 -1.64 -20.50 -11.85
C LEU A 143 -1.09 -21.44 -12.93
N LEU A 144 -1.75 -22.57 -13.17
CA LEU A 144 -1.36 -23.51 -14.22
C LEU A 144 -1.35 -22.84 -15.60
N ALA A 145 -2.39 -22.08 -15.93
CA ALA A 145 -2.48 -21.35 -17.18
C ALA A 145 -1.36 -20.32 -17.32
N LEU A 146 -1.03 -19.57 -16.26
CA LEU A 146 0.10 -18.63 -16.25
C LEU A 146 1.43 -19.34 -16.50
N VAL A 147 1.68 -20.46 -15.82
CA VAL A 147 2.90 -21.26 -16.00
C VAL A 147 2.99 -21.82 -17.41
N VAL A 148 1.89 -22.35 -17.96
CA VAL A 148 1.83 -22.92 -19.31
C VAL A 148 2.03 -21.83 -20.36
N VAL A 149 1.29 -20.72 -20.30
CA VAL A 149 1.40 -19.62 -21.27
C VAL A 149 2.80 -19.01 -21.24
N TYR A 150 3.32 -18.73 -20.05
CA TYR A 150 4.67 -18.16 -19.92
C TYR A 150 5.75 -19.16 -20.34
N GLY A 151 5.61 -20.43 -19.98
CA GLY A 151 6.54 -21.49 -20.36
C GLY A 151 6.55 -21.73 -21.87
N LEU A 152 5.39 -21.83 -22.51
CA LEU A 152 5.27 -21.95 -23.96
C LEU A 152 5.80 -20.70 -24.67
N GLY A 153 5.49 -19.51 -24.17
CA GLY A 153 6.02 -18.25 -24.69
C GLY A 153 7.55 -18.19 -24.60
N TYR A 154 8.11 -18.58 -23.46
CA TYR A 154 9.56 -18.67 -23.25
C TYR A 154 10.21 -19.67 -24.22
N LEU A 155 9.64 -20.87 -24.35
CA LEU A 155 10.14 -21.89 -25.28
C LEU A 155 10.03 -21.42 -26.74
N PHE A 156 8.94 -20.77 -27.11
CA PHE A 156 8.73 -20.21 -28.45
C PHE A 156 9.74 -19.11 -28.75
N LEU A 157 9.92 -18.15 -27.83
CA LEU A 157 10.91 -17.07 -27.98
C LEU A 157 12.35 -17.60 -27.99
N ARG A 158 12.63 -18.72 -27.33
CA ARG A 158 13.96 -19.35 -27.38
C ARG A 158 14.21 -20.17 -28.64
N ARG A 159 13.18 -20.61 -29.36
CA ARG A 159 13.35 -21.37 -30.61
C ARG A 159 13.96 -20.45 -31.67
N GLY A 160 15.26 -20.59 -31.88
CA GLY A 160 16.01 -19.79 -32.85
C GLY A 160 16.56 -18.46 -32.32
N ALA A 161 16.41 -18.18 -31.01
CA ALA A 161 17.06 -17.01 -30.43
C ALA A 161 18.58 -17.22 -30.39
N ALA A 162 19.31 -16.23 -30.91
CA ALA A 162 20.74 -16.14 -30.68
C ALA A 162 21.02 -16.00 -29.17
N PRO A 163 22.15 -16.54 -28.66
CA PRO A 163 22.51 -16.39 -27.26
C PRO A 163 22.58 -14.91 -26.88
N ALA A 164 21.83 -14.53 -25.85
CA ALA A 164 21.80 -13.15 -25.36
C ALA A 164 23.20 -12.72 -24.90
N ARG A 165 23.77 -11.69 -25.55
CA ARG A 165 25.05 -11.10 -25.15
C ARG A 165 24.82 -10.09 -24.04
N ARG A 166 25.62 -10.15 -22.98
CA ARG A 166 25.71 -9.06 -22.01
C ARG A 166 26.48 -7.90 -22.64
N CYS A 167 25.81 -6.78 -22.86
CA CYS A 167 26.41 -5.54 -23.35
C CYS A 167 26.00 -4.37 -22.46
N TYR A 168 26.64 -3.22 -22.66
CA TYR A 168 26.19 -1.99 -22.02
C TYR A 168 24.78 -1.64 -22.50
N PRO A 169 23.92 -1.07 -21.64
CA PRO A 169 22.65 -0.53 -22.05
C PRO A 169 22.83 0.55 -23.12
N TRP A 170 21.86 0.67 -24.02
CA TRP A 170 21.85 1.73 -25.02
C TRP A 170 21.86 3.10 -24.32
N ASP A 171 22.84 3.92 -24.67
CA ASP A 171 23.12 5.20 -24.05
C ASP A 171 22.80 6.39 -24.95
N CYS A 172 22.10 6.17 -26.08
CA CYS A 172 21.84 7.17 -27.11
C CYS A 172 23.10 7.93 -27.58
N GLY A 173 24.29 7.33 -27.47
CA GLY A 173 25.56 7.96 -27.85
C GLY A 173 26.16 8.89 -26.78
N PHE A 174 25.65 8.90 -25.54
CA PHE A 174 26.21 9.68 -24.43
C PHE A 174 27.50 9.10 -23.83
N GLY A 175 27.94 7.91 -24.27
CA GLY A 175 29.14 7.22 -23.80
C GLY A 175 28.91 6.42 -22.52
N SER A 176 28.97 7.08 -21.36
CA SER A 176 28.89 6.42 -20.05
C SER A 176 27.64 6.82 -19.26
N LEU A 177 26.67 5.91 -19.17
CA LEU A 177 25.48 6.11 -18.34
C LEU A 177 25.85 6.18 -16.85
N THR A 178 25.55 7.31 -16.22
CA THR A 178 25.74 7.51 -14.77
C THR A 178 24.43 7.27 -14.00
N HIS A 179 24.51 6.99 -12.70
CA HIS A 179 23.34 6.83 -11.82
C HIS A 179 22.44 8.08 -11.73
N ARG A 180 22.93 9.24 -12.22
CA ARG A 180 22.18 10.51 -12.32
C ARG A 180 21.26 10.55 -13.54
N MET A 181 21.50 9.72 -14.54
CA MET A 181 20.70 9.64 -15.77
C MET A 181 19.51 8.68 -15.63
N GLU A 182 19.38 8.00 -14.48
CA GLU A 182 18.28 7.08 -14.19
C GLU A 182 17.10 7.78 -13.51
N TYR A 183 15.89 7.26 -13.73
CA TYR A 183 14.71 7.70 -12.99
C TYR A 183 14.93 7.58 -11.48
N THR A 184 14.56 8.64 -10.77
CA THR A 184 14.41 8.64 -9.31
C THR A 184 12.96 8.31 -8.93
N SER A 185 12.74 7.91 -7.67
CA SER A 185 11.39 7.74 -7.11
C SER A 185 10.51 8.98 -7.32
N THR A 186 11.11 10.16 -7.18
CA THR A 186 10.45 11.45 -7.37
C THR A 186 10.01 11.67 -8.82
N SER A 187 10.89 11.39 -9.79
CA SER A 187 10.55 11.52 -11.22
C SER A 187 9.55 10.47 -11.69
N PHE A 188 9.64 9.23 -11.19
CA PHE A 188 8.69 8.17 -11.52
C PHE A 188 7.26 8.53 -11.07
N THR A 189 7.14 9.13 -9.88
CA THR A 189 5.84 9.49 -9.30
C THR A 189 5.34 10.87 -9.79
N GLN A 190 6.10 11.59 -10.61
CA GLN A 190 5.76 12.97 -10.99
C GLN A 190 4.41 13.09 -11.75
N PRO A 191 4.06 12.21 -12.72
CA PRO A 191 2.75 12.25 -13.36
C PRO A 191 1.59 12.06 -12.38
N ILE A 192 1.71 11.06 -11.49
CA ILE A 192 0.70 10.78 -10.45
C ILE A 192 0.58 11.97 -9.51
N ARG A 193 1.70 12.55 -9.06
CA ARG A 193 1.72 13.73 -8.19
C ARG A 193 1.04 14.93 -8.84
N ARG A 194 1.21 15.15 -10.15
CA ARG A 194 0.54 16.25 -10.87
C ARG A 194 -0.96 16.04 -10.96
N VAL A 195 -1.41 14.82 -11.29
CA VAL A 195 -2.85 14.49 -11.36
C VAL A 195 -3.52 14.68 -10.00
N PHE A 196 -2.88 14.22 -8.91
CA PHE A 196 -3.40 14.36 -7.55
C PHE A 196 -2.93 15.64 -6.83
N GLY A 197 -2.41 16.63 -7.56
CA GLY A 197 -1.79 17.82 -6.98
C GLY A 197 -2.75 18.67 -6.14
N ALA A 198 -4.05 18.61 -6.39
CA ALA A 198 -5.06 19.30 -5.59
C ALA A 198 -5.34 18.64 -4.23
N VAL A 199 -5.07 17.34 -4.11
CA VAL A 199 -5.33 16.55 -2.89
C VAL A 199 -4.19 16.71 -1.87
N TRP A 200 -3.00 17.07 -2.34
CA TRP A 200 -1.80 17.20 -1.50
C TRP A 200 -1.29 18.64 -1.50
N LYS A 201 -0.52 19.02 -0.48
CA LYS A 201 0.28 20.24 -0.54
C LYS A 201 1.64 19.88 -1.12
N VAL A 202 1.92 20.34 -2.35
CA VAL A 202 3.16 20.05 -3.07
C VAL A 202 3.97 21.33 -3.21
N ASP A 203 5.08 21.40 -2.47
CA ASP A 203 6.05 22.49 -2.57
C ASP A 203 7.24 21.99 -3.42
N GLU A 204 7.41 22.56 -4.61
CA GLU A 204 8.45 22.16 -5.57
C GLU A 204 9.30 23.38 -5.96
N ALA A 205 10.61 23.26 -5.77
CA ALA A 205 11.58 24.31 -6.11
C ALA A 205 12.77 23.72 -6.87
N VAL A 206 13.28 24.48 -7.84
CA VAL A 206 14.45 24.11 -8.64
C VAL A 206 15.50 25.17 -8.47
N GLU A 207 16.59 24.82 -7.79
CA GLU A 207 17.75 25.68 -7.66
C GLU A 207 18.70 25.37 -8.82
N THR A 208 19.00 26.39 -9.62
CA THR A 208 19.95 26.29 -10.73
C THR A 208 21.20 27.06 -10.36
N THR A 209 22.32 26.37 -10.28
CA THR A 209 23.64 27.00 -10.11
C THR A 209 24.21 27.28 -11.48
N THR A 210 24.57 28.55 -11.73
CA THR A 210 25.21 29.00 -12.96
C THR A 210 26.64 29.47 -12.68
N ALA A 211 27.54 29.24 -13.64
CA ALA A 211 28.88 29.80 -13.64
C ALA A 211 28.97 30.96 -14.64
N GLY A 212 29.42 32.11 -14.15
CA GLY A 212 29.70 33.31 -14.94
C GLY A 212 28.52 34.29 -15.05
N ALA A 213 28.85 35.59 -15.07
CA ALA A 213 27.90 36.70 -15.24
C ALA A 213 27.71 37.11 -16.71
N GLY A 214 28.03 36.21 -17.65
CA GLY A 214 27.89 36.47 -19.08
C GLY A 214 26.42 36.46 -19.54
N PRO A 215 26.13 36.96 -20.76
CA PRO A 215 24.77 37.02 -21.30
C PRO A 215 24.10 35.64 -21.47
N ILE A 216 24.89 34.56 -21.51
CA ILE A 216 24.41 33.18 -21.48
C ILE A 216 25.07 32.46 -20.29
N PRO A 217 24.43 32.46 -19.11
CA PRO A 217 25.00 31.83 -17.92
C PRO A 217 25.06 30.30 -18.09
N ARG A 218 26.25 29.72 -17.92
CA ARG A 218 26.44 28.27 -18.06
C ARG A 218 25.93 27.55 -16.82
N VAL A 219 24.91 26.71 -16.96
CA VAL A 219 24.40 25.89 -15.84
C VAL A 219 25.45 24.85 -15.43
N THR A 220 25.86 24.87 -14.17
CA THR A 220 26.84 23.94 -13.59
C THR A 220 26.20 22.94 -12.63
N GLY A 221 25.04 23.27 -12.06
CA GLY A 221 24.32 22.38 -11.17
C GLY A 221 22.82 22.65 -11.18
N ILE A 222 22.03 21.59 -11.00
CA ILE A 222 20.59 21.68 -10.79
C ILE A 222 20.27 20.87 -9.55
N ARG A 223 19.60 21.48 -8.57
CA ARG A 223 19.11 20.82 -7.37
C ARG A 223 17.59 20.94 -7.31
N HIS A 224 16.96 19.79 -7.22
CA HIS A 224 15.50 19.67 -7.14
C HIS A 224 15.08 19.45 -5.69
N HIS A 225 14.25 20.35 -5.18
CA HIS A 225 13.66 20.27 -3.86
C HIS A 225 12.18 19.97 -4.01
N LEU A 226 11.74 18.86 -3.42
CA LEU A 226 10.34 18.48 -3.37
C LEU A 226 9.95 18.18 -1.94
N HIS A 227 8.93 18.86 -1.46
CA HIS A 227 8.29 18.58 -0.20
C HIS A 227 6.80 18.32 -0.43
N VAL A 228 6.32 17.16 0.02
CA VAL A 228 4.90 16.77 -0.09
C VAL A 228 4.33 16.66 1.31
N GLN A 229 3.23 17.36 1.58
CA GLN A 229 2.53 17.34 2.87
C GLN A 229 1.06 16.99 2.68
N ASP A 230 0.47 16.41 3.71
CA ASP A 230 -0.97 16.15 3.79
C ASP A 230 -1.70 17.37 4.36
N TRP A 231 -2.76 17.81 3.66
CA TRP A 231 -3.65 18.85 4.19
C TRP A 231 -4.36 18.41 5.47
N SER A 232 -4.70 17.11 5.60
CA SER A 232 -5.32 16.56 6.81
C SER A 232 -4.41 16.74 8.02
N TRP A 233 -3.10 16.54 7.83
CA TRP A 233 -2.12 16.72 8.89
C TRP A 233 -2.07 18.16 9.38
N LEU A 234 -1.97 19.11 8.45
CA LEU A 234 -1.85 20.54 8.76
C LEU A 234 -3.14 21.15 9.31
N LYS A 235 -4.30 20.76 8.75
CA LYS A 235 -5.60 21.36 9.06
C LYS A 235 -6.36 20.65 10.18
N VAL A 236 -6.06 19.38 10.45
CA VAL A 236 -6.80 18.57 11.45
C VAL A 236 -5.86 18.09 12.55
N TYR A 237 -4.85 17.28 12.24
CA TYR A 237 -4.02 16.65 13.29
C TYR A 237 -3.19 17.67 14.07
N GLN A 238 -2.52 18.60 13.38
CA GLN A 238 -1.68 19.60 14.02
C GLN A 238 -2.45 20.54 14.96
N PRO A 239 -3.61 21.12 14.59
CA PRO A 239 -4.38 21.96 15.52
C PRO A 239 -4.96 21.16 16.68
N ILE A 240 -5.45 19.93 16.45
CA ILE A 240 -5.92 19.06 17.55
C ILE A 240 -4.77 18.77 18.52
N GLY A 241 -3.59 18.41 18.00
CA GLY A 241 -2.41 18.15 18.82
C GLY A 241 -2.00 19.37 19.65
N ARG A 242 -2.01 20.57 19.06
CA ARG A 242 -1.76 21.83 19.78
C ARG A 242 -2.79 22.05 20.88
N LEU A 243 -4.08 21.85 20.59
CA LEU A 243 -5.16 22.02 21.56
C LEU A 243 -5.04 21.04 22.73
N ILE A 244 -4.69 19.77 22.47
CA ILE A 244 -4.44 18.77 23.51
C ILE A 244 -3.24 19.17 24.36
N LEU A 245 -2.15 19.60 23.74
CA LEU A 245 -0.95 20.05 24.47
C LEU A 245 -1.23 21.32 25.29
N ASP A 246 -2.02 22.25 24.77
CA ASP A 246 -2.46 23.44 25.49
C ASP A 246 -3.35 23.09 26.68
N ALA A 247 -4.29 22.16 26.51
CA ALA A 247 -5.11 21.65 27.60
C ALA A 247 -4.26 20.94 28.66
N ALA A 248 -3.30 20.11 28.25
CA ALA A 248 -2.38 19.43 29.16
C ALA A 248 -1.52 20.42 29.95
N ARG A 249 -1.00 21.47 29.31
CA ARG A 249 -0.27 22.56 29.99
C ARG A 249 -1.13 23.29 31.02
N ARG A 250 -2.41 23.54 30.71
CA ARG A 250 -3.35 24.16 31.65
C ARG A 250 -3.65 23.25 32.85
N ILE A 251 -3.80 21.94 32.63
CA ILE A 251 -3.98 20.96 33.72
C ILE A 251 -2.70 20.83 34.55
N GLY A 252 -1.52 20.94 33.94
CA GLY A 252 -0.24 20.95 34.65
C GLY A 252 -0.14 22.05 35.72
N PHE A 253 -0.89 23.15 35.57
CA PHE A 253 -0.98 24.21 36.59
C PHE A 253 -1.59 23.73 37.91
N ILE A 254 -2.35 22.64 37.92
CA ILE A 254 -2.93 22.04 39.14
C ILE A 254 -1.83 21.46 40.04
N GLN A 255 -0.66 21.10 39.48
CA GLN A 255 0.49 20.60 40.23
C GLN A 255 1.36 21.74 40.76
N THR A 256 0.81 22.52 41.70
CA THR A 256 1.48 23.68 42.33
C THR A 256 2.57 23.32 43.36
N GLY A 257 2.80 22.03 43.65
CA GLY A 257 3.81 21.58 44.62
C GLY A 257 3.46 21.82 46.09
N SER A 258 2.31 22.44 46.39
CA SER A 258 1.83 22.69 47.75
C SER A 258 0.93 21.55 48.26
N ILE A 259 1.28 20.98 49.42
CA ILE A 259 0.51 19.91 50.08
C ILE A 259 -0.93 20.35 50.37
N HIS A 260 -1.14 21.61 50.75
CA HIS A 260 -2.47 22.17 51.04
C HIS A 260 -3.40 22.15 49.82
N THR A 261 -2.84 22.38 48.62
CA THR A 261 -3.61 22.33 47.37
C THR A 261 -4.07 20.91 47.06
N TYR A 262 -3.19 19.91 47.26
CA TYR A 262 -3.52 18.50 47.05
C TYR A 262 -4.58 17.99 48.03
N LEU A 263 -4.50 18.41 49.30
CA LEU A 263 -5.50 18.07 50.32
C LEU A 263 -6.90 18.60 49.96
N LYS A 264 -6.99 19.85 49.47
CA LYS A 264 -8.26 20.42 48.99
C LYS A 264 -8.85 19.64 47.83
N TYR A 265 -8.03 19.25 46.84
CA TYR A 265 -8.49 18.42 45.72
C TYR A 265 -8.93 17.03 46.16
N SER A 266 -8.23 16.41 47.10
CA SER A 266 -8.56 15.08 47.64
C SER A 266 -9.87 15.10 48.43
N PHE A 267 -10.07 16.11 49.27
CA PHE A 267 -11.32 16.30 49.99
C PHE A 267 -12.50 16.59 49.05
N GLY A 268 -12.32 17.47 48.07
CA GLY A 268 -13.37 17.79 47.08
C GLY A 268 -13.77 16.58 46.21
N THR A 269 -12.79 15.79 45.77
CA THR A 269 -13.06 14.54 45.02
C THR A 269 -13.76 13.50 45.89
N LEU A 270 -13.43 13.39 47.18
CA LEU A 270 -14.13 12.51 48.11
C LEU A 270 -15.60 12.91 48.26
N VAL A 271 -15.90 14.18 48.50
CA VAL A 271 -17.28 14.68 48.62
C VAL A 271 -18.06 14.46 47.32
N PHE A 272 -17.44 14.71 46.17
CA PHE A 272 -18.05 14.50 44.86
C PHE A 272 -18.38 13.02 44.59
N LEU A 273 -17.46 12.11 44.90
CA LEU A 273 -17.71 10.66 44.79
C LEU A 273 -18.82 10.21 45.72
N LEU A 274 -18.83 10.73 46.95
CA LEU A 274 -19.86 10.40 47.95
C LEU A 274 -21.25 10.89 47.50
N TRP A 275 -21.31 12.06 46.84
CA TRP A 275 -22.53 12.57 46.22
C TRP A 275 -23.03 11.66 45.08
N ILE A 276 -22.14 11.23 44.18
CA ILE A 276 -22.49 10.30 43.08
C ILE A 276 -23.02 8.98 43.62
N VAL A 277 -22.42 8.44 44.69
CA VAL A 277 -22.86 7.17 45.29
C VAL A 277 -24.16 7.32 46.08
N SER A 278 -24.49 8.53 46.55
CA SER A 278 -25.73 8.83 47.27
C SER A 278 -26.94 9.11 46.35
N LEU A 279 -26.72 9.23 45.03
CA LEU A 279 -27.73 9.31 43.99
C LEU A 279 -28.18 7.90 43.58
#